data_AF-A0AAD5UPH0-F1
#
_entry.id   AF-A0AAD5UPH0-F1
#
_cell.length_a   1.000
_cell.length_b   1.000
_cell.length_c   1.000
_cell.angle_alpha   90.00
_cell.angle_beta   90.00
_cell.angle_gamma   90.00
#
_symmetry.space_group_name_H-M   'P 1'
#
loop_
_entity.id
_entity.type
_entity.pdbx_description
1 polymer ?
#
loop_
_entity_poly.entity_id
_entity_poly.type
_entity_poly.pdbx_seq_one_letter_code
_entity_poly.pdbx_strand_id
1 'polypeptide(L)'
;NYRIYTIFTRPRSRILKTHETIIGGIIFGIPPAIIIAIWNAKDAPKPAAITVMKGVYAWTCSSTSTSLQSVMVTLLSVYCAIILAMNLYIAFQTRNIPSKYSETRVITLAIYNTTIITLFAISILLSEGLGFRLKAAIKMIAVFYLLFFNLVSSFSLKVVHCVQDNVLSTKSGSKSTHSITNPSMEAISVKEKDAKKGKAGTPVILRKPGLFSESKPRMMHSETPEFVSFCRFTKLTLEDEAASKRGDGECWKLPNLKEFKVEKVSDLTRRYYLDKDQFEVTYENEDDAKSWDNYFHPWTNAHIAKTMLGEGK
;
A
#
# COMPACT_ATOMS: atom_id res chain seq x y z
N ASN A 1 5.14 1.19 -12.22
CA ASN A 1 3.69 1.32 -12.44
C ASN A 1 3.17 0.72 -13.74
N TYR A 2 3.63 1.11 -14.93
CA TYR A 2 3.09 0.56 -16.20
C TYR A 2 3.10 -0.98 -16.28
N ARG A 3 4.24 -1.63 -15.99
CA ARG A 3 4.36 -3.10 -15.95
C ARG A 3 3.35 -3.76 -14.99
N ILE A 4 3.13 -3.13 -13.84
CA ILE A 4 2.22 -3.64 -12.82
C ILE A 4 0.78 -3.51 -13.34
N TYR A 5 0.42 -2.34 -13.87
CA TYR A 5 -0.87 -2.10 -14.51
C TYR A 5 -1.16 -3.16 -15.60
N THR A 6 -0.22 -3.43 -16.50
CA THR A 6 -0.43 -4.42 -17.58
C THR A 6 -0.69 -5.83 -17.04
N ILE A 7 -0.01 -6.24 -15.96
CA ILE A 7 -0.21 -7.56 -15.33
C ILE A 7 -1.65 -7.68 -14.79
N PHE A 8 -2.17 -6.64 -14.15
CA PHE A 8 -3.50 -6.68 -13.52
C PHE A 8 -4.64 -6.44 -14.51
N THR A 9 -4.47 -5.58 -15.50
CA THR A 9 -5.54 -5.25 -16.46
C THR A 9 -5.65 -6.29 -17.59
N ARG A 10 -4.57 -7.00 -17.91
CA ARG A 10 -4.53 -8.00 -18.97
C ARG A 10 -3.97 -9.32 -18.43
N PRO A 11 -4.78 -10.16 -17.76
CA PRO A 11 -4.30 -11.42 -17.16
C PRO A 11 -3.78 -12.44 -18.19
N ARG A 12 -4.11 -12.28 -19.48
CA ARG A 12 -3.55 -13.08 -20.59
C ARG A 12 -2.33 -12.45 -21.27
N SER A 13 -1.89 -11.26 -20.86
CA SER A 13 -0.71 -10.64 -21.46
C SER A 13 0.57 -11.32 -20.97
N ARG A 14 1.55 -11.44 -21.88
CA ARG A 14 2.90 -11.92 -21.52
C ARG A 14 3.46 -10.99 -20.43
N ILE A 15 4.06 -11.58 -19.41
CA ILE A 15 4.82 -10.84 -18.39
C ILE A 15 5.87 -10.02 -19.14
N LEU A 16 5.74 -8.69 -19.10
CA LEU A 16 6.70 -7.80 -19.73
C LEU A 16 8.08 -8.06 -19.16
N LYS A 17 9.05 -8.20 -20.06
CA LYS A 17 10.46 -8.40 -19.71
C LYS A 17 11.06 -7.07 -19.27
N THR A 18 12.10 -7.14 -18.44
CA THR A 18 12.77 -5.94 -17.90
C THR A 18 13.25 -4.99 -19.00
N HIS A 19 13.80 -5.53 -20.10
CA HIS A 19 14.27 -4.72 -21.23
C HIS A 19 13.14 -3.95 -21.92
N GLU A 20 11.93 -4.51 -22.04
CA GLU A 20 10.79 -3.84 -22.69
C GLU A 20 10.35 -2.61 -21.88
N THR A 21 10.42 -2.69 -20.55
CA THR A 21 10.12 -1.55 -19.67
C THR A 21 11.17 -0.45 -19.80
N ILE A 22 12.45 -0.82 -19.90
CA ILE A 22 13.56 0.14 -20.10
C ILE A 22 13.43 0.82 -21.46
N ILE A 23 13.18 0.05 -22.52
CA ILE A 23 12.97 0.57 -23.88
C ILE A 23 11.79 1.54 -23.90
N GLY A 24 10.67 1.18 -23.26
CA GLY A 24 9.53 2.08 -23.11
C GLY A 24 9.92 3.40 -22.45
N GLY A 25 10.67 3.36 -21.34
CA GLY A 25 11.18 4.55 -20.66
C GLY A 25 12.05 5.44 -21.56
N ILE A 26 12.95 4.84 -22.35
CA ILE A 26 13.81 5.56 -23.30
C ILE A 26 12.97 6.23 -24.39
N ILE A 27 12.00 5.51 -24.96
CA ILE A 27 11.12 6.04 -26.02
C ILE A 27 10.37 7.30 -25.55
N PHE A 28 9.89 7.33 -24.30
CA PHE A 28 9.25 8.53 -23.73
C PHE A 28 10.26 9.63 -23.32
N GLY A 29 11.54 9.30 -23.13
CA GLY A 29 12.59 10.28 -22.80
C GLY A 29 13.18 11.01 -24.01
N ILE A 30 13.14 10.39 -25.20
CA ILE A 30 13.76 10.93 -26.42
C ILE A 30 13.10 12.23 -26.92
N PRO A 31 11.76 12.38 -26.99
CA PRO A 31 11.14 13.57 -27.58
C PRO A 31 11.53 14.89 -26.87
N PRO A 32 11.57 14.99 -25.52
CA PRO A 32 12.11 16.16 -24.83
C PRO A 32 13.55 16.49 -25.24
N ALA A 33 14.42 15.48 -25.37
CA ALA A 33 15.81 15.67 -25.76
C ALA A 33 15.92 16.22 -27.18
N ILE A 34 15.11 15.72 -28.12
CA ILE A 34 15.05 16.22 -29.50
C ILE A 34 14.57 17.68 -29.53
N ILE A 35 13.51 18.01 -28.80
CA ILE A 35 12.98 19.38 -28.73
C ILE A 35 14.07 20.33 -28.21
N ILE A 36 14.75 19.95 -27.12
CA ILE A 36 15.86 20.74 -26.56
C ILE A 36 17.02 20.87 -27.56
N ALA A 37 17.37 19.81 -28.28
CA ALA A 37 18.44 19.84 -29.27
C ALA A 37 18.10 20.78 -30.45
N ILE A 38 16.87 20.72 -30.97
CA ILE A 38 16.39 21.62 -32.03
C ILE A 38 16.38 23.06 -31.55
N TRP A 39 15.91 23.31 -30.33
CA TRP A 39 15.88 24.66 -29.77
C TRP A 39 17.30 25.22 -29.65
N ASN A 40 18.23 24.47 -29.07
CA ASN A 40 19.63 24.89 -28.95
C ASN A 40 20.33 25.09 -30.31
N ALA A 41 20.00 24.27 -31.32
CA ALA A 41 20.58 24.40 -32.65
C ALA A 41 20.09 25.64 -33.42
N LYS A 42 18.85 26.08 -33.17
CA LYS A 42 18.25 27.22 -33.88
C LYS A 42 18.47 28.55 -33.16
N ASP A 43 18.30 28.57 -31.85
CA ASP A 43 18.40 29.79 -31.04
C ASP A 43 18.79 29.40 -29.61
N ALA A 44 20.07 29.13 -29.41
CA ALA A 44 20.61 28.83 -28.09
C ALA A 44 20.34 30.01 -27.13
N PRO A 45 19.76 29.76 -25.94
CA PRO A 45 19.46 30.82 -24.99
C PRO A 45 20.75 31.49 -24.51
N LYS A 46 20.80 32.81 -24.63
CA LYS A 46 21.94 33.65 -24.24
C LYS A 46 21.61 34.44 -22.98
N PRO A 47 22.61 34.81 -22.17
CA PRO A 47 22.39 35.69 -21.03
C PRO A 47 21.93 37.08 -21.53
N ALA A 48 20.78 37.51 -21.04
CA ALA A 48 20.17 38.81 -21.30
C ALA A 48 19.92 39.51 -19.96
N ALA A 49 20.26 40.79 -19.88
CA ALA A 49 19.96 41.61 -18.72
C ALA A 49 18.50 42.10 -18.80
N ILE A 50 17.71 41.82 -17.76
CA ILE A 50 16.37 42.37 -17.59
C ILE A 50 16.38 43.41 -16.46
N THR A 51 15.72 44.54 -16.69
CA THR A 51 15.55 45.57 -15.67
C THR A 51 14.38 45.17 -14.77
N VAL A 52 14.66 44.87 -13.50
CA VAL A 52 13.63 44.44 -12.52
C VAL A 52 13.04 45.64 -11.80
N MET A 53 13.88 46.62 -11.48
CA MET A 53 13.51 47.92 -10.91
C MET A 53 14.47 48.98 -11.46
N LYS A 54 14.13 50.26 -11.33
CA LYS A 54 15.00 51.37 -11.76
C LYS A 54 16.38 51.23 -11.09
N GLY A 55 17.42 50.96 -11.88
CA GLY A 55 18.79 50.75 -11.39
C GLY A 55 19.13 49.34 -10.89
N VAL A 56 18.20 48.37 -10.96
CA VAL A 56 18.45 46.97 -10.57
C VAL A 56 18.28 46.06 -11.78
N TYR A 57 19.38 45.47 -12.21
CA TYR A 57 19.44 44.52 -13.32
C TYR A 57 19.52 43.08 -12.79
N ALA A 58 18.81 42.16 -13.44
CA ALA A 58 18.97 40.73 -13.24
C ALA A 58 19.36 40.06 -14.55
N TRP A 59 20.24 39.06 -14.46
CA TRP A 59 20.61 38.25 -15.61
C TRP A 59 19.61 37.10 -15.74
N THR A 60 19.03 36.95 -16.92
CA THR A 60 18.18 35.82 -17.29
C THR A 60 18.70 35.19 -18.58
N CYS A 61 18.43 33.92 -18.80
CA CYS A 61 18.69 33.30 -20.09
C CYS A 61 17.44 33.47 -20.97
N SER A 62 17.61 34.10 -22.14
CA SER A 62 16.54 34.30 -23.11
C SER A 62 17.03 33.96 -24.51
N SER A 63 16.12 33.44 -25.32
CA SER A 63 16.31 33.24 -26.76
C SER A 63 16.25 34.59 -27.47
N THR A 64 16.90 34.71 -28.62
CA THR A 64 16.83 35.91 -29.47
C THR A 64 15.40 36.14 -29.96
N SER A 65 14.69 35.05 -30.29
CA SER A 65 13.28 35.06 -30.68
C SER A 65 12.38 34.68 -29.49
N THR A 66 11.64 35.66 -28.96
CA THR A 66 10.68 35.47 -27.85
C THR A 66 9.52 34.54 -28.26
N SER A 67 9.09 34.61 -29.52
CA SER A 67 8.05 33.74 -30.07
C SER A 67 8.53 32.29 -30.16
N LEU A 68 9.75 32.03 -30.65
CA LEU A 68 10.32 30.69 -30.68
C LEU A 68 10.48 30.10 -29.27
N GLN A 69 11.00 30.90 -28.33
CA GLN A 69 11.11 30.49 -26.93
C GLN A 69 9.77 30.10 -26.33
N SER A 70 8.74 30.94 -26.51
CA SER A 70 7.41 30.67 -25.98
C SER A 70 6.83 29.38 -26.55
N VAL A 71 6.97 29.15 -27.86
CA VAL A 71 6.52 27.93 -28.54
C VAL A 71 7.25 26.69 -28.01
N MET A 72 8.58 26.73 -27.90
CA MET A 72 9.38 25.59 -27.43
C MET A 72 9.10 25.24 -25.97
N VAL A 73 9.01 26.25 -25.09
CA VAL A 73 8.65 26.07 -23.67
C VAL A 73 7.23 25.52 -23.54
N THR A 74 6.29 26.03 -24.32
CA THR A 74 4.90 25.55 -24.32
C THR A 74 4.82 24.09 -24.79
N LEU A 75 5.51 23.75 -25.88
CA LEU A 75 5.54 22.39 -26.42
C LEU A 75 6.10 21.40 -25.40
N LEU A 76 7.22 21.74 -24.75
CA LEU A 76 7.84 20.92 -23.72
C LEU A 76 6.92 20.76 -22.50
N SER A 77 6.28 21.86 -22.07
CA SER A 77 5.36 21.87 -20.92
C SER A 77 4.12 21.00 -21.18
N VAL A 78 3.53 21.10 -22.38
CA VAL A 78 2.38 20.28 -22.80
C VAL A 78 2.78 18.81 -22.85
N TYR A 79 3.94 18.48 -23.42
CA TYR A 79 4.44 17.12 -23.44
C TYR A 79 4.59 16.54 -22.02
N CYS A 80 5.26 17.27 -21.12
CA CYS A 80 5.43 16.87 -19.73
C CYS A 80 4.08 16.72 -19.01
N ALA A 81 3.11 17.61 -19.26
CA ALA A 81 1.78 17.54 -18.68
C ALA A 81 1.03 16.28 -19.14
N ILE A 82 1.11 15.91 -20.42
CA ILE A 82 0.51 14.68 -20.95
C ILE A 82 1.13 13.45 -20.30
N ILE A 83 2.46 13.37 -20.21
CA ILE A 83 3.15 12.25 -19.56
C ILE A 83 2.79 12.17 -18.07
N LEU A 84 2.69 13.30 -17.38
CA LEU A 84 2.28 13.35 -15.98
C LEU A 84 0.84 12.87 -15.80
N ALA A 85 -0.08 13.29 -16.68
CA ALA A 85 -1.48 12.85 -16.68
C ALA A 85 -1.61 11.34 -16.95
N MET A 86 -0.85 10.80 -17.90
CA MET A 86 -0.79 9.35 -18.15
C MET A 86 -0.29 8.57 -16.93
N ASN A 87 0.77 9.06 -16.28
CA ASN A 87 1.29 8.46 -15.05
C ASN A 87 0.27 8.50 -13.91
N LEU A 88 -0.43 9.63 -13.76
CA LEU A 88 -1.50 9.80 -12.78
C LEU A 88 -2.65 8.82 -13.02
N TYR A 89 -3.09 8.67 -14.27
CA TYR A 89 -4.12 7.72 -14.66
C TYR A 89 -3.71 6.27 -14.31
N ILE A 90 -2.49 5.87 -14.65
CA ILE A 90 -1.96 4.53 -14.31
C ILE A 90 -1.85 4.37 -12.78
N ALA A 91 -1.40 5.40 -12.06
CA ALA A 91 -1.30 5.40 -10.61
C ALA A 91 -2.67 5.22 -9.94
N PHE A 92 -3.70 5.86 -10.48
CA PHE A 92 -5.08 5.72 -10.03
C PHE A 92 -5.60 4.29 -10.22
N GLN A 93 -5.38 3.70 -11.39
CA GLN A 93 -5.81 2.33 -11.68
C GLN A 93 -5.08 1.29 -10.81
N THR A 94 -3.84 1.57 -10.42
CA THR A 94 -2.99 0.66 -9.63
C THR A 94 -3.14 0.83 -8.12
N ARG A 95 -4.04 1.71 -7.64
CA ARG A 95 -4.20 2.01 -6.20
C ARG A 95 -4.69 0.82 -5.36
N ASN A 96 -5.53 -0.04 -5.93
CA ASN A 96 -6.20 -1.14 -5.23
C ASN A 96 -5.49 -2.49 -5.43
N ILE A 97 -4.19 -2.47 -5.71
CA ILE A 97 -3.43 -3.69 -5.91
C ILE A 97 -3.17 -4.40 -4.56
N PRO A 98 -3.20 -5.75 -4.51
CA PRO A 98 -2.95 -6.52 -3.30
C PRO A 98 -1.59 -6.23 -2.66
N SER A 99 -1.51 -6.35 -1.33
CA SER A 99 -0.34 -6.08 -0.48
C SER A 99 0.95 -6.76 -0.88
N LYS A 100 0.88 -7.83 -1.68
CA LYS A 100 2.07 -8.49 -2.24
C LYS A 100 2.91 -7.53 -3.11
N TYR A 101 2.33 -6.43 -3.60
CA TYR A 101 3.02 -5.38 -4.35
C TYR A 101 2.97 -4.03 -3.61
N SER A 102 3.32 -4.04 -2.32
CA SER A 102 3.42 -2.84 -1.46
C SER A 102 4.26 -1.72 -2.09
N GLU A 103 5.28 -2.06 -2.88
CA GLU A 103 6.11 -1.13 -3.66
C GLU A 103 5.27 -0.21 -4.56
N THR A 104 4.20 -0.72 -5.16
CA THR A 104 3.34 0.05 -6.06
C THR A 104 2.67 1.23 -5.35
N ARG A 105 2.29 1.05 -4.08
CA ARG A 105 1.60 2.09 -3.30
C ARG A 105 2.50 3.29 -3.07
N VAL A 106 3.77 3.04 -2.78
CA VAL A 106 4.74 4.10 -2.54
C VAL A 106 5.08 4.86 -3.83
N ILE A 107 5.20 4.14 -4.96
CA ILE A 107 5.36 4.79 -6.28
C ILE A 107 4.13 5.63 -6.62
N THR A 108 2.92 5.12 -6.39
CA THR A 108 1.68 5.86 -6.62
C THR A 108 1.57 7.11 -5.74
N LEU A 109 1.98 7.01 -4.47
CA LEU A 109 2.06 8.16 -3.57
C LEU A 109 3.07 9.23 -4.06
N ALA A 110 4.24 8.79 -4.53
CA ALA A 110 5.25 9.65 -5.13
C ALA A 110 4.73 10.39 -6.38
N ILE A 111 3.97 9.71 -7.24
CA ILE A 111 3.33 10.33 -8.40
C ILE A 111 2.30 11.37 -7.96
N TYR A 112 1.44 11.06 -6.99
CA TYR A 112 0.45 12.02 -6.48
C TYR A 112 1.11 13.27 -5.89
N ASN A 113 2.13 13.08 -5.04
CA ASN A 113 2.88 14.19 -4.46
C ASN A 113 3.56 15.03 -5.56
N THR A 114 4.19 14.37 -6.54
CA THR A 114 4.82 15.07 -7.67
C THR A 114 3.82 15.89 -8.47
N THR A 115 2.65 15.34 -8.78
CA THR A 115 1.60 16.05 -9.53
C THR A 115 1.07 17.26 -8.77
N ILE A 116 0.74 17.10 -7.49
CA ILE A 116 0.17 18.18 -6.66
C ILE A 116 1.16 19.34 -6.54
N ILE A 117 2.41 19.04 -6.18
CA ILE A 117 3.45 20.08 -6.01
C ILE A 117 3.75 20.76 -7.34
N THR A 118 3.82 20.01 -8.44
CA THR A 118 4.06 20.59 -9.77
C THR A 118 2.92 21.52 -10.17
N LEU A 119 1.67 21.13 -9.91
CA LEU A 119 0.49 21.96 -10.19
C LEU A 119 0.56 23.29 -9.43
N PHE A 120 0.79 23.24 -8.11
CA PHE A 120 0.94 24.45 -7.29
C PHE A 120 2.13 25.30 -7.70
N ALA A 121 3.30 24.69 -7.94
CA ALA A 121 4.49 25.40 -8.36
C ALA A 121 4.28 26.14 -9.68
N ILE A 122 3.67 25.50 -10.69
CA ILE A 122 3.36 26.13 -11.97
C ILE A 122 2.39 27.30 -11.78
N SER A 123 1.28 27.10 -11.05
CA SER A 123 0.30 28.17 -10.80
C SER A 123 0.94 29.40 -10.14
N ILE A 124 1.83 29.20 -9.18
CA ILE A 124 2.54 30.29 -8.52
C ILE A 124 3.55 30.97 -9.47
N LEU A 125 4.23 30.20 -10.32
CA LEU A 125 5.21 30.74 -11.27
C LEU A 125 4.59 31.57 -12.39
N LEU A 126 3.35 31.24 -12.77
CA LEU A 126 2.55 32.00 -13.74
C LEU A 126 2.04 33.33 -13.18
N SER A 127 2.00 33.49 -11.85
CA SER A 127 1.57 34.76 -11.25
C SER A 127 2.58 35.88 -11.52
N GLU A 128 2.13 36.99 -12.11
CA GLU A 128 2.96 38.15 -12.45
C GLU A 128 3.37 38.97 -11.22
N GLY A 129 2.63 38.87 -10.11
CA GLY A 129 2.85 39.68 -8.90
C GLY A 129 4.06 39.25 -8.05
N LEU A 130 4.70 38.13 -8.35
CA LEU A 130 5.85 37.64 -7.59
C LEU A 130 7.17 38.15 -8.15
N GLY A 131 7.99 38.76 -7.29
CA GLY A 131 9.34 39.20 -7.64
C GLY A 131 10.25 38.03 -8.06
N PHE A 132 11.27 38.35 -8.90
CA PHE A 132 12.21 37.37 -9.46
C PHE A 132 12.86 36.46 -8.40
N ARG A 133 13.32 37.04 -7.29
CA ARG A 133 13.98 36.30 -6.19
C ARG A 133 13.06 35.24 -5.57
N LEU A 134 11.78 35.60 -5.37
CA LEU A 134 10.80 34.70 -4.80
C LEU A 134 10.45 33.56 -5.77
N LYS A 135 10.27 33.86 -7.06
CA LYS A 135 10.06 32.83 -8.10
C LYS A 135 11.23 31.83 -8.14
N ALA A 136 12.47 32.31 -8.04
CA ALA A 136 13.65 31.46 -8.00
C ALA A 136 13.68 30.57 -6.73
N ALA A 137 13.41 31.14 -5.55
CA ALA A 137 13.36 30.38 -4.30
C ALA A 137 12.29 29.27 -4.34
N ILE A 138 11.10 29.57 -4.84
CA ILE A 138 10.00 28.60 -4.95
C ILE A 138 10.38 27.45 -5.90
N LYS A 139 11.03 27.74 -7.04
CA LYS A 139 11.56 26.68 -7.94
C LYS A 139 12.53 25.76 -7.21
N MET A 140 13.49 26.33 -6.50
CA MET A 140 14.52 25.56 -5.80
C MET A 140 13.90 24.69 -4.70
N ILE A 141 12.99 25.24 -3.89
CA ILE A 141 12.30 24.50 -2.82
C ILE A 141 11.44 23.38 -3.42
N ALA A 142 10.67 23.66 -4.47
CA ALA A 142 9.82 22.65 -5.12
C ALA A 142 10.66 21.49 -5.68
N VAL A 143 11.73 21.79 -6.41
CA VAL A 143 12.64 20.76 -6.96
C VAL A 143 13.32 19.97 -5.85
N PHE A 144 13.85 20.64 -4.83
CA PHE A 144 14.51 19.99 -3.71
C PHE A 144 13.55 19.06 -2.95
N TYR A 145 12.34 19.53 -2.63
CA TYR A 145 11.31 18.73 -1.98
C TYR A 145 10.92 17.51 -2.80
N LEU A 146 10.69 17.67 -4.11
CA LEU A 146 10.34 16.56 -5.00
C LEU A 146 11.45 15.52 -5.06
N LEU A 147 12.71 15.95 -5.20
CA LEU A 147 13.86 15.05 -5.21
C LEU A 147 14.00 14.31 -3.88
N PHE A 148 13.94 15.04 -2.77
CA PHE A 148 14.05 14.46 -1.44
C PHE A 148 12.94 13.43 -1.17
N PHE A 149 11.69 13.80 -1.43
CA PHE A 149 10.54 12.93 -1.23
C PHE A 149 10.62 11.67 -2.12
N ASN A 150 10.94 11.83 -3.41
CA ASN A 150 11.05 10.69 -4.32
C ASN A 150 12.21 9.76 -3.96
N LEU A 151 13.32 10.28 -3.48
CA LEU A 151 14.45 9.49 -2.99
C LEU A 151 14.06 8.73 -1.71
N VAL A 152 13.57 9.43 -0.68
CA VAL A 152 13.18 8.81 0.59
C VAL A 152 12.09 7.76 0.39
N SER A 153 11.06 8.04 -0.41
CA SER A 153 10.00 7.07 -0.71
C SER A 153 10.53 5.84 -1.46
N SER A 154 11.43 6.01 -2.44
CA SER A 154 11.99 4.87 -3.19
C SER A 154 12.91 3.98 -2.34
N PHE A 155 13.65 4.54 -1.39
CA PHE A 155 14.61 3.79 -0.56
C PHE A 155 14.01 3.26 0.74
N SER A 156 13.03 3.95 1.33
CA SER A 156 12.45 3.58 2.64
C SER A 156 11.91 2.15 2.67
N LEU A 157 11.21 1.71 1.63
CA LEU A 157 10.71 0.32 1.56
C LEU A 157 11.84 -0.71 1.55
N LYS A 158 12.91 -0.46 0.80
CA LYS A 158 14.03 -1.39 0.70
C LYS A 158 14.78 -1.51 2.03
N VAL A 159 14.94 -0.38 2.73
CA VAL A 159 15.55 -0.36 4.06
C VAL A 159 14.69 -1.13 5.07
N VAL A 160 13.36 -0.92 5.07
CA VAL A 160 12.46 -1.64 5.99
C VAL A 160 12.51 -3.15 5.75
N HIS A 161 12.45 -3.58 4.49
CA HIS A 161 12.57 -5.01 4.15
C HIS A 161 13.90 -5.60 4.60
N CYS A 162 15.02 -4.91 4.32
CA CYS A 162 16.35 -5.36 4.74
C CYS A 162 16.47 -5.48 6.27
N VAL A 163 15.91 -4.52 7.03
CA VAL A 163 15.93 -4.57 8.50
C VAL A 163 15.08 -5.73 9.03
N GLN A 164 13.89 -5.96 8.46
CA GLN A 164 13.01 -7.05 8.89
C GLN A 164 13.62 -8.43 8.63
N ASP A 165 14.23 -8.62 7.46
CA ASP A 165 14.87 -9.90 7.09
C ASP A 165 16.05 -10.23 8.01
N ASN A 166 16.83 -9.21 8.41
CA ASN A 166 17.92 -9.37 9.37
C ASN A 166 17.42 -9.76 10.76
N VAL A 167 16.36 -9.10 11.25
CA VAL A 167 15.75 -9.40 12.57
C VAL A 167 15.18 -10.83 12.62
N LEU A 168 14.55 -11.28 11.53
CA LEU A 168 14.03 -12.65 11.41
C LEU A 168 15.15 -13.69 11.37
N SER A 169 16.21 -13.41 10.61
CA SER A 169 17.38 -14.28 10.52
C SER A 169 18.11 -14.42 11.87
N THR A 170 18.12 -13.36 12.69
CA THR A 170 18.74 -13.43 14.02
C THR A 170 17.95 -14.30 15.01
N LYS A 171 16.60 -14.35 14.88
CA LYS A 171 15.75 -15.16 15.75
C LYS A 171 15.78 -16.66 15.44
N SER A 172 16.01 -17.03 14.18
CA SER A 172 16.05 -18.45 13.78
C SER A 172 17.34 -19.19 14.21
N GLY A 173 18.38 -18.48 14.65
CA GLY A 173 19.64 -19.08 15.11
C GLY A 173 19.66 -19.55 16.57
N SER A 174 18.63 -19.23 17.37
CA SER A 174 18.54 -19.69 18.75
C SER A 174 17.99 -21.11 18.80
N LYS A 175 18.88 -22.12 18.72
CA LYS A 175 18.59 -23.51 19.09
C LYS A 175 18.08 -23.54 20.54
N SER A 176 16.76 -23.50 20.69
CA SER A 176 16.06 -23.79 21.94
C SER A 176 16.16 -25.30 22.21
N THR A 177 17.20 -25.70 22.91
CA THR A 177 17.21 -26.95 23.67
C THR A 177 16.36 -26.71 24.91
N HIS A 178 15.04 -26.94 24.83
CA HIS A 178 14.21 -27.02 26.02
C HIS A 178 13.34 -28.27 26.01
N SER A 179 13.61 -29.07 27.04
CA SER A 179 12.97 -30.30 27.43
C SER A 179 11.46 -30.14 27.59
N ILE A 180 10.75 -31.16 27.12
CA ILE A 180 9.33 -31.40 27.34
C ILE A 180 9.12 -31.62 28.83
N THR A 181 8.32 -30.78 29.48
CA THR A 181 7.62 -31.12 30.72
C THR A 181 6.19 -30.61 30.61
N ASN A 182 5.24 -31.54 30.60
CA ASN A 182 3.81 -31.30 30.47
C ASN A 182 3.24 -30.69 31.76
N PRO A 183 2.50 -29.57 31.70
CA PRO A 183 1.50 -29.26 32.71
C PRO A 183 0.14 -29.78 32.23
N SER A 184 -0.45 -30.68 33.00
CA SER A 184 -1.85 -31.10 32.83
C SER A 184 -2.77 -29.92 33.12
N MET A 185 -3.45 -29.42 32.08
CA MET A 185 -4.56 -28.47 32.21
C MET A 185 -5.86 -29.27 32.07
N GLU A 186 -6.71 -29.19 33.10
CA GLU A 186 -8.06 -29.75 33.07
C GLU A 186 -8.87 -29.13 31.93
N ALA A 187 -9.24 -29.99 30.98
CA ALA A 187 -10.07 -29.65 29.85
C ALA A 187 -11.48 -29.27 30.34
N ILE A 188 -11.89 -28.03 30.08
CA ILE A 188 -13.29 -27.63 30.13
C ILE A 188 -13.99 -28.38 29.00
N SER A 189 -14.69 -29.47 29.34
CA SER A 189 -15.41 -30.31 28.39
C SER A 189 -16.64 -29.56 27.85
N VAL A 190 -16.43 -28.70 26.85
CA VAL A 190 -17.51 -28.20 26.00
C VAL A 190 -18.07 -29.40 25.26
N LYS A 191 -19.35 -29.70 25.48
CA LYS A 191 -20.03 -30.88 24.94
C LYS A 191 -19.83 -30.97 23.42
N GLU A 192 -19.12 -32.01 23.00
CA GLU A 192 -18.72 -32.35 21.63
C GLU A 192 -19.88 -32.43 20.61
N LYS A 193 -21.14 -32.48 21.08
CA LYS A 193 -22.32 -32.63 20.23
C LYS A 193 -22.73 -31.36 19.48
N ASP A 194 -22.30 -30.16 19.91
CA ASP A 194 -22.62 -28.91 19.23
C ASP A 194 -21.49 -28.41 18.28
N ALA A 195 -20.27 -28.94 18.42
CA ALA A 195 -19.12 -28.57 17.59
C ALA A 195 -19.13 -29.21 16.18
N LYS A 196 -19.95 -30.25 15.95
CA LYS A 196 -20.03 -30.96 14.65
C LYS A 196 -20.81 -30.23 13.55
N LYS A 197 -21.25 -28.99 13.78
CA LYS A 197 -21.97 -28.16 12.80
C LYS A 197 -21.19 -26.93 12.31
N GLY A 198 -19.88 -26.85 12.57
CA GLY A 198 -19.02 -25.92 11.84
C GLY A 198 -18.97 -26.31 10.37
N LYS A 199 -19.80 -25.70 9.52
CA LYS A 199 -19.75 -25.90 8.07
C LYS A 199 -18.32 -25.62 7.60
N ALA A 200 -17.71 -26.60 6.94
CA ALA A 200 -16.38 -26.45 6.39
C ALA A 200 -16.38 -25.33 5.34
N GLY A 201 -15.73 -24.21 5.67
CA GLY A 201 -15.30 -23.19 4.72
C GLY A 201 -16.33 -22.11 4.39
N THR A 202 -16.64 -21.24 5.35
CA THR A 202 -17.50 -20.08 5.09
C THR A 202 -16.71 -18.99 4.36
N PRO A 203 -17.18 -18.51 3.20
CA PRO A 203 -16.58 -17.38 2.51
C PRO A 203 -16.80 -16.10 3.34
N VAL A 204 -15.71 -15.38 3.65
CA VAL A 204 -15.78 -14.12 4.40
C VAL A 204 -14.85 -13.07 3.80
N ILE A 205 -15.19 -11.80 3.97
CA ILE A 205 -14.31 -10.68 3.64
C ILE A 205 -13.71 -10.17 4.94
N LEU A 206 -12.40 -10.34 5.12
CA LEU A 206 -11.67 -9.87 6.28
C LEU A 206 -11.08 -8.48 6.00
N ARG A 207 -11.39 -7.51 6.84
CA ARG A 207 -10.87 -6.14 6.79
C ARG A 207 -10.27 -5.77 8.14
N LYS A 208 -9.00 -5.36 8.16
CA LYS A 208 -8.38 -4.74 9.35
C LYS A 208 -8.79 -3.26 9.41
N PRO A 209 -8.96 -2.57 10.54
CA PRO A 209 -9.15 -1.13 10.51
C PRO A 209 -7.83 -0.42 10.18
N GLY A 210 -7.89 0.63 9.36
CA GLY A 210 -6.74 1.46 8.99
C GLY A 210 -6.93 2.14 7.63
N LEU A 211 -6.27 3.30 7.43
CA LEU A 211 -6.38 4.13 6.21
C LEU A 211 -6.02 3.36 4.91
N PHE A 212 -5.31 2.24 5.04
CA PHE A 212 -4.87 1.38 3.94
C PHE A 212 -5.26 -0.09 4.11
N SER A 213 -6.32 -0.35 4.88
CA SER A 213 -6.74 -1.72 5.11
C SER A 213 -7.23 -2.39 3.84
N GLU A 214 -6.64 -3.54 3.52
CA GLU A 214 -7.19 -4.39 2.47
C GLU A 214 -8.34 -5.20 3.02
N SER A 215 -9.47 -5.19 2.31
CA SER A 215 -10.43 -6.26 2.39
C SER A 215 -9.88 -7.46 1.60
N LYS A 216 -9.74 -8.62 2.24
CA LYS A 216 -9.30 -9.85 1.58
C LYS A 216 -10.40 -10.89 1.69
N PRO A 217 -10.86 -11.47 0.57
CA PRO A 217 -11.71 -12.65 0.64
C PRO A 217 -10.87 -13.78 1.26
N ARG A 218 -11.41 -14.37 2.32
CA ARG A 218 -10.84 -15.49 3.06
C ARG A 218 -11.90 -16.56 3.24
N MET A 219 -11.46 -17.79 3.42
CA MET A 219 -12.32 -18.87 3.85
C MET A 219 -12.08 -19.07 5.34
N MET A 220 -13.14 -18.92 6.12
CA MET A 220 -13.12 -19.14 7.56
C MET A 220 -13.41 -20.61 7.82
N HIS A 221 -12.48 -21.28 8.50
CA HIS A 221 -12.57 -22.71 8.77
C HIS A 221 -12.13 -23.02 10.19
N SER A 222 -12.88 -23.91 10.86
CA SER A 222 -12.55 -24.41 12.18
C SER A 222 -12.38 -25.92 12.11
N GLU A 223 -11.14 -26.42 12.23
CA GLU A 223 -10.86 -27.85 12.33
C GLU A 223 -11.28 -28.41 13.70
N THR A 224 -11.12 -27.59 14.74
CA THR A 224 -11.41 -27.92 16.13
C THR A 224 -12.05 -26.71 16.81
N PRO A 225 -12.88 -26.90 17.87
CA PRO A 225 -13.57 -25.79 18.53
C PRO A 225 -12.64 -24.71 19.09
N GLU A 226 -11.34 -25.01 19.23
CA GLU A 226 -10.33 -24.12 19.80
C GLU A 226 -9.56 -23.30 18.73
N PHE A 227 -9.67 -23.69 17.45
CA PHE A 227 -8.86 -23.13 16.37
C PHE A 227 -9.74 -22.64 15.23
N VAL A 228 -9.64 -21.34 14.95
CA VAL A 228 -10.29 -20.71 13.79
C VAL A 228 -9.19 -20.24 12.85
N SER A 229 -9.23 -20.72 11.61
CA SER A 229 -8.25 -20.44 10.57
C SER A 229 -8.87 -19.63 9.43
N PHE A 230 -8.12 -18.65 8.91
CA PHE A 230 -8.50 -17.85 7.74
C PHE A 230 -7.61 -18.20 6.55
N CYS A 231 -8.10 -19.11 5.70
CA CYS A 231 -7.39 -19.53 4.49
C CYS A 231 -7.65 -18.55 3.33
N ARG A 232 -6.71 -18.40 2.40
CA ARG A 232 -6.99 -17.67 1.14
C ARG A 232 -7.89 -18.52 0.24
N PHE A 233 -8.71 -17.86 -0.59
CA PHE A 233 -9.57 -18.50 -1.59
C PHE A 233 -8.85 -19.22 -2.74
N THR A 234 -7.52 -19.27 -2.75
CA THR A 234 -6.82 -20.17 -3.68
C THR A 234 -7.18 -21.59 -3.29
N LYS A 235 -7.64 -22.41 -4.25
CA LYS A 235 -7.98 -23.84 -4.08
C LYS A 235 -7.14 -24.42 -2.96
N LEU A 236 -7.76 -24.95 -1.89
CA LEU A 236 -7.07 -25.71 -0.84
C LEU A 236 -6.22 -26.78 -1.51
N THR A 237 -4.95 -26.46 -1.73
CA THR A 237 -3.94 -27.42 -2.09
C THR A 237 -3.42 -28.00 -0.78
N LEU A 238 -2.96 -29.25 -0.81
CA LEU A 238 -2.27 -29.86 0.34
C LEU A 238 -1.08 -29.00 0.83
N GLU A 239 -0.53 -28.15 -0.04
CA GLU A 239 0.51 -27.18 0.30
C GLU A 239 0.00 -26.01 1.16
N ASP A 240 -1.21 -25.51 0.90
CA ASP A 240 -1.84 -24.46 1.73
C ASP A 240 -2.20 -25.00 3.12
N GLU A 241 -2.59 -26.27 3.21
CA GLU A 241 -2.83 -26.99 4.46
C GLU A 241 -1.52 -27.17 5.28
N ALA A 242 -0.41 -27.45 4.58
CA ALA A 242 0.92 -27.48 5.19
C ALA A 242 1.41 -26.08 5.61
N ALA A 243 1.06 -25.02 4.87
CA ALA A 243 1.39 -23.63 5.21
C ALA A 243 0.63 -23.12 6.45
N SER A 244 -0.63 -23.54 6.62
CA SER A 244 -1.40 -23.35 7.85
C SER A 244 -0.68 -23.94 9.07
N LYS A 245 -0.20 -25.19 8.95
CA LYS A 245 0.59 -25.85 10.00
C LYS A 245 1.96 -25.19 10.25
N ARG A 246 2.52 -24.49 9.26
CA ARG A 246 3.79 -23.73 9.37
C ARG A 246 3.62 -22.28 9.86
N GLY A 247 2.39 -21.80 10.07
CA GLY A 247 2.12 -20.47 10.62
C GLY A 247 2.07 -19.31 9.61
N ASP A 248 2.00 -19.60 8.30
CA ASP A 248 1.89 -18.56 7.25
C ASP A 248 0.44 -18.08 7.01
N GLY A 249 -0.53 -18.67 7.71
CA GLY A 249 -1.93 -18.25 7.75
C GLY A 249 -2.29 -17.46 9.01
N GLU A 250 -3.27 -16.55 8.92
CA GLU A 250 -3.87 -15.92 10.11
C GLU A 250 -4.72 -16.99 10.81
N CYS A 251 -4.20 -17.56 11.89
CA CYS A 251 -4.87 -18.57 12.71
C CYS A 251 -5.12 -17.99 14.11
N TRP A 252 -6.36 -18.05 14.57
CA TRP A 252 -6.74 -17.66 15.93
C TRP A 252 -6.79 -18.91 16.80
N LYS A 253 -5.93 -18.93 17.83
CA LYS A 253 -5.99 -19.93 18.90
C LYS A 253 -6.79 -19.33 20.05
N LEU A 254 -8.09 -19.64 20.09
CA LEU A 254 -9.02 -19.01 21.04
C LEU A 254 -8.61 -19.14 22.52
N PRO A 255 -8.08 -20.29 22.99
CA PRO A 255 -7.72 -20.45 24.41
C PRO A 255 -6.62 -19.51 24.92
N ASN A 256 -5.80 -18.96 24.02
CA ASN A 256 -4.63 -18.15 24.37
C ASN A 256 -4.88 -16.64 24.28
N LEU A 257 -6.08 -16.21 23.88
CA LEU A 257 -6.43 -14.81 23.76
C LEU A 257 -6.61 -14.18 25.15
N LYS A 258 -6.05 -12.99 25.34
CA LYS A 258 -6.24 -12.17 26.54
C LYS A 258 -7.54 -11.39 26.49
N GLU A 259 -7.99 -10.99 25.30
CA GLU A 259 -9.27 -10.32 25.08
C GLU A 259 -9.93 -10.87 23.81
N PHE A 260 -11.20 -11.27 23.94
CA PHE A 260 -12.05 -11.70 22.84
C PHE A 260 -13.42 -11.07 23.01
N LYS A 261 -13.78 -10.18 22.08
CA LYS A 261 -15.11 -9.53 22.04
C LYS A 261 -15.63 -9.53 20.62
N VAL A 262 -16.92 -9.83 20.48
CA VAL A 262 -17.63 -9.76 19.19
C VAL A 262 -18.65 -8.63 19.29
N GLU A 263 -18.63 -7.72 18.32
CA GLU A 263 -19.58 -6.61 18.20
C GLU A 263 -20.32 -6.71 16.86
N LYS A 264 -21.65 -6.62 16.91
CA LYS A 264 -22.48 -6.56 15.71
C LYS A 264 -22.45 -5.15 15.12
N VAL A 265 -21.94 -5.01 13.90
CA VAL A 265 -21.88 -3.72 13.17
C VAL A 265 -23.09 -3.57 12.23
N SER A 266 -23.43 -4.64 11.52
CA SER A 266 -24.63 -4.75 10.66
C SER A 266 -25.14 -6.19 10.66
N ASP A 267 -26.20 -6.52 9.92
CA ASP A 267 -26.69 -7.90 9.88
C ASP A 267 -25.68 -8.89 9.31
N LEU A 268 -24.89 -8.47 8.31
CA LEU A 268 -23.85 -9.27 7.66
C LEU A 268 -22.43 -8.98 8.14
N THR A 269 -22.21 -7.96 9.00
CA THR A 269 -20.86 -7.57 9.42
C THR A 269 -20.69 -7.68 10.92
N ARG A 270 -19.61 -8.36 11.32
CA ARG A 270 -19.18 -8.51 12.71
C ARG A 270 -17.80 -7.92 12.89
N ARG A 271 -17.56 -7.29 14.03
CA ARG A 271 -16.24 -6.80 14.43
C ARG A 271 -15.72 -7.66 15.58
N TYR A 272 -14.59 -8.31 15.33
CA TYR A 272 -13.87 -9.14 16.28
C TYR A 272 -12.72 -8.33 16.88
N TYR A 273 -12.71 -8.22 18.19
CA TYR A 273 -11.61 -7.66 18.97
C TYR A 273 -10.81 -8.82 19.54
N LEU A 274 -9.55 -8.92 19.14
CA LEU A 274 -8.62 -10.00 19.45
C LEU A 274 -7.37 -9.37 20.04
N ASP A 275 -7.26 -9.38 21.37
CA ASP A 275 -6.24 -8.65 22.11
C ASP A 275 -6.19 -7.16 21.72
N LYS A 276 -5.15 -6.73 20.99
CA LYS A 276 -4.98 -5.35 20.50
C LYS A 276 -5.44 -5.16 19.06
N ASP A 277 -5.75 -6.24 18.36
CA ASP A 277 -6.13 -6.22 16.97
C ASP A 277 -7.65 -6.21 16.82
N GLN A 278 -8.10 -5.57 15.75
CA GLN A 278 -9.51 -5.48 15.38
C GLN A 278 -9.67 -6.02 13.97
N PHE A 279 -10.73 -6.80 13.76
CA PHE A 279 -11.03 -7.40 12.47
C PHE A 279 -12.52 -7.23 12.17
N GLU A 280 -12.82 -6.64 11.04
CA GLU A 280 -14.17 -6.54 10.51
C GLU A 280 -14.37 -7.66 9.49
N VAL A 281 -15.32 -8.54 9.77
CA VAL A 281 -15.64 -9.72 8.95
C VAL A 281 -17.02 -9.51 8.36
N THR A 282 -17.11 -9.46 7.05
CA THR A 282 -18.38 -9.40 6.32
C THR A 282 -18.69 -10.77 5.74
N TYR A 283 -19.86 -11.29 6.09
CA TYR A 283 -20.41 -12.57 5.63
C TYR A 283 -21.23 -12.40 4.34
N GLU A 284 -21.29 -13.44 3.53
CA GLU A 284 -22.11 -13.45 2.32
C GLU A 284 -23.61 -13.58 2.64
N ASN A 285 -23.96 -14.39 3.64
CA ASN A 285 -25.34 -14.66 4.06
C ASN A 285 -25.53 -14.45 5.57
N GLU A 286 -26.76 -14.07 5.97
CA GLU A 286 -27.12 -13.84 7.37
C GLU A 286 -27.07 -15.13 8.20
N ASP A 287 -27.43 -16.27 7.61
CA ASP A 287 -27.39 -17.57 8.26
C ASP A 287 -25.97 -17.98 8.66
N ASP A 288 -24.98 -17.64 7.83
CA ASP A 288 -23.57 -17.89 8.12
C ASP A 288 -23.11 -17.00 9.27
N ALA A 289 -23.49 -15.71 9.27
CA ALA A 289 -23.20 -14.80 10.37
C ALA A 289 -23.79 -15.31 11.70
N LYS A 290 -25.06 -15.74 11.69
CA LYS A 290 -25.73 -16.32 12.88
C LYS A 290 -25.08 -17.62 13.33
N SER A 291 -24.66 -18.48 12.40
CA SER A 291 -23.97 -19.72 12.71
C SER A 291 -22.64 -19.45 13.43
N TRP A 292 -21.87 -18.48 12.96
CA TRP A 292 -20.61 -18.10 13.60
C TRP A 292 -20.82 -17.35 14.93
N ASP A 293 -21.85 -16.51 15.05
CA ASP A 293 -22.20 -15.88 16.33
C ASP A 293 -22.49 -16.94 17.40
N ASN A 294 -23.26 -17.98 17.05
CA ASN A 294 -23.55 -19.10 17.95
C ASN A 294 -22.29 -19.90 18.31
N TYR A 295 -21.36 -20.06 17.37
CA TYR A 295 -20.08 -20.74 17.60
C TYR A 295 -19.18 -19.95 18.55
N PHE A 296 -19.14 -18.62 18.46
CA PHE A 296 -18.30 -17.77 19.32
C PHE A 296 -18.94 -17.40 20.66
N HIS A 297 -20.26 -17.53 20.80
CA HIS A 297 -20.98 -17.19 22.02
C HIS A 297 -20.45 -17.89 23.30
N PRO A 298 -20.13 -19.21 23.29
CA PRO A 298 -19.54 -19.89 24.45
C PRO A 298 -18.19 -19.29 24.86
N TRP A 299 -17.36 -18.88 23.89
CA TRP A 299 -16.04 -18.32 24.13
C TRP A 299 -16.10 -16.93 24.75
N THR A 300 -17.00 -16.07 24.26
CA THR A 300 -17.24 -14.76 24.85
C THR A 300 -17.66 -14.88 26.31
N ASN A 301 -18.55 -15.83 26.62
CA ASN A 301 -19.02 -16.06 28.00
C ASN A 301 -17.93 -16.65 28.91
N ALA A 302 -17.17 -17.63 28.41
CA ALA A 302 -16.07 -18.24 29.17
C ALA A 302 -15.00 -17.20 29.53
N HIS A 303 -14.76 -16.25 28.62
CA HIS A 303 -13.78 -15.21 28.85
C HIS A 303 -14.25 -14.14 29.84
N ILE A 304 -15.52 -13.70 29.74
CA ILE A 304 -16.15 -12.81 30.74
C ILE A 304 -16.12 -13.45 32.14
N ALA A 305 -16.38 -14.75 32.24
CA ALA A 305 -16.32 -15.47 33.52
C ALA A 305 -14.89 -15.49 34.08
N LYS A 306 -13.87 -15.70 33.24
CA LYS A 306 -12.47 -15.70 33.64
C LYS A 306 -11.99 -14.32 34.09
N THR A 307 -12.41 -13.24 33.43
CA THR A 307 -12.06 -11.88 33.86
C THR A 307 -12.73 -11.52 35.19
N MET A 308 -14.01 -11.88 35.37
CA MET A 308 -14.73 -11.64 36.63
C MET A 308 -14.14 -12.42 37.82
N LEU A 309 -13.64 -13.64 37.61
CA LEU A 309 -13.02 -14.45 38.65
C LEU A 309 -11.55 -14.09 38.93
N GLY A 310 -10.86 -13.51 37.94
CA GLY A 310 -9.44 -13.13 38.04
C GLY A 310 -9.19 -11.82 38.78
N GLU A 311 -10.13 -10.88 38.74
CA GLU A 311 -10.03 -9.59 39.44
C GLU A 311 -10.36 -9.68 40.95
N GLY A 312 -10.76 -10.85 41.45
CA GLY A 312 -11.05 -11.10 42.85
C GLY A 312 -9.89 -11.63 43.70
N LYS A 313 -8.64 -11.57 43.20
CA LYS A 313 -7.43 -11.97 43.94
C LYS A 313 -6.44 -10.84 44.09
#